data_AF-A0AAN6SLH7-F1
#
_entry.id   AF-A0AAN6SLH7-F1
#
_cell.length_a   1.000
_cell.length_b   1.000
_cell.length_c   1.000
_cell.angle_alpha   90.00
_cell.angle_beta   90.00
_cell.angle_gamma   90.00
#
_symmetry.space_group_name_H-M   'P 1'
#
loop_
_entity.id
_entity.type
_entity.pdbx_description
1 polymer ?
#
loop_
_entity_poly.entity_id
_entity_poly.type
_entity_poly.pdbx_seq_one_letter_code
_entity_poly.pdbx_strand_id
1 'polypeptide(L)'
;MSAGNARTAPPARLPLFGVEIEIYVKLKPKNEVLTREKKRTNPDSLPEYWRLWDFDLKNDYGPDKQRAAVFQRREVCRAVQANIDTMLGQDNGWRCEADPSLKERNLTVPTDPRKWWGVEVISPPMSVSKQWQLEIEMVFKAIGKTFDIWTDEDCACHVHVSPGPTKATDYTLPQLVRMAKGAFFWEEALREFLPPQRRYNSYALANYTVFATDQYKAVSRTGWGPVFAEIDAVAVGRAGQRKFLEAIQGGIINSTRYISTNFDAFMDIGTVEFRRQAGVASATTTVHRILLAVTLHLSALRYDFDGAKSRLTYPSSEELRKELAGCVKKLPDTCHGSRFVNWLNWCLEVYKDGKFFSEQQINDREEALRKGKPLPNQTSTAPPPDPLSQVNFRSHATAPPPMTSLGAALEYRSQQASTSRAPAAQASTPSRAPARDTASQGRQTPAAGRAPTGRDAAPQATPVRASTGRNGAPPAAAGRASVGRDAAPPPQGSTTAPRPRAAARDGAAPQSQGGAGPRSPTSRASTGAPQASAATATSGSASTSTSTPRAPARARTGTTRLVERPAASSSSSRTAAAAGASNGGAAASGRTPARRRQGEGSENP
;
A
#
# COMPACT_ATOMS: atom_id res chain seq x y z
N MET A 1 16.05 -42.58 -35.34
CA MET A 1 14.87 -41.80 -34.91
C MET A 1 15.35 -40.41 -34.52
N SER A 2 14.73 -39.33 -35.00
CA SER A 2 15.20 -37.97 -34.67
C SER A 2 14.60 -37.51 -33.35
N ALA A 3 15.44 -37.15 -32.38
CA ALA A 3 14.98 -36.51 -31.16
C ALA A 3 14.48 -35.10 -31.50
N GLY A 4 13.15 -34.91 -31.50
CA GLY A 4 12.55 -33.61 -31.77
C GLY A 4 12.91 -32.63 -30.65
N ASN A 5 13.59 -31.53 -30.99
CA ASN A 5 13.86 -30.44 -30.06
C ASN A 5 12.55 -29.78 -29.63
N ALA A 6 11.96 -30.30 -28.56
CA ALA A 6 10.83 -29.69 -27.87
C ALA A 6 11.26 -28.30 -27.40
N ARG A 7 10.83 -27.25 -28.12
CA ARG A 7 11.05 -25.86 -27.73
C ARG A 7 10.34 -25.65 -26.40
N THR A 8 11.11 -25.68 -25.30
CA THR A 8 10.64 -25.25 -23.99
C THR A 8 10.03 -23.86 -24.14
N ALA A 9 8.75 -23.72 -23.81
CA ALA A 9 8.09 -22.42 -23.84
C ALA A 9 8.91 -21.42 -22.98
N PRO A 10 9.03 -20.15 -23.40
CA PRO A 10 9.70 -19.15 -22.58
C PRO A 10 9.14 -19.15 -21.16
N PRO A 11 9.98 -19.09 -20.11
CA PRO A 11 9.50 -19.10 -18.73
C PRO A 11 8.48 -17.98 -18.54
N ALA A 12 7.36 -18.30 -17.89
CA ALA A 12 6.27 -17.35 -17.69
C ALA A 12 6.81 -16.08 -17.02
N ARG A 13 6.57 -14.92 -17.65
CA ARG A 13 7.01 -13.64 -17.10
C ARG A 13 6.26 -13.38 -15.80
N LEU A 14 7.02 -13.16 -14.73
CA LEU A 14 6.51 -12.97 -13.39
C LEU A 14 6.28 -11.47 -13.12
N PRO A 15 5.21 -11.10 -12.38
CA PRO A 15 4.82 -9.73 -12.22
C PRO A 15 5.87 -8.88 -11.49
N LEU A 16 5.87 -7.59 -11.83
CA LEU A 16 6.47 -6.56 -11.00
C LEU A 16 5.39 -5.91 -10.12
N PHE A 17 5.82 -5.31 -9.03
CA PHE A 17 4.95 -4.49 -8.19
C PHE A 17 5.68 -3.26 -7.64
N GLY A 18 4.94 -2.21 -7.36
CA GLY A 18 5.36 -1.09 -6.51
C GLY A 18 4.45 -1.01 -5.29
N VAL A 19 4.94 -0.48 -4.17
CA VAL A 19 4.11 -0.26 -2.97
C VAL A 19 4.25 1.18 -2.49
N GLU A 20 3.12 1.78 -2.15
CA GLU A 20 3.00 3.06 -1.46
C GLU A 20 2.59 2.78 -0.01
N ILE A 21 3.31 3.36 0.95
CA ILE A 21 3.17 3.07 2.38
C ILE A 21 2.89 4.38 3.10
N GLU A 22 1.61 4.68 3.33
CA GLU A 22 1.19 5.80 4.15
C GLU A 22 1.38 5.46 5.65
N ILE A 23 2.15 6.28 6.36
CA ILE A 23 2.41 6.15 7.79
C ILE A 23 2.56 7.53 8.44
N TYR A 24 2.39 7.57 9.76
CA TYR A 24 2.84 8.70 10.56
C TYR A 24 4.17 8.38 11.24
N VAL A 25 5.07 9.37 11.28
CA VAL A 25 6.35 9.29 11.98
C VAL A 25 6.48 10.37 13.05
N LYS A 26 7.11 10.01 14.18
CA LYS A 26 7.52 10.94 15.25
C LYS A 26 9.00 10.75 15.55
N LEU A 27 9.75 11.84 15.69
CA LEU A 27 11.16 11.76 16.05
C LEU A 27 11.31 11.22 17.47
N LYS A 28 12.13 10.17 17.64
CA LYS A 28 12.34 9.56 18.96
C LYS A 28 12.94 10.58 19.93
N PRO A 29 12.50 10.66 21.21
CA PRO A 29 12.95 11.69 22.15
C PRO A 29 14.47 11.80 22.29
N LYS A 30 15.19 10.66 22.31
CA LYS A 30 16.67 10.64 22.30
C LYS A 30 17.27 11.34 21.08
N ASN A 31 16.67 11.15 19.91
CA ASN A 31 17.13 11.72 18.65
C ASN A 31 16.72 13.20 18.53
N GLU A 32 15.55 13.59 19.06
CA GLU A 32 15.14 14.99 19.16
C GLU A 32 16.12 15.78 20.04
N VAL A 33 16.45 15.29 21.23
CA VAL A 33 17.42 15.93 22.15
C VAL A 33 18.81 16.05 21.50
N LEU A 34 19.34 14.97 20.91
CA LEU A 34 20.64 15.00 20.23
C LEU A 34 20.67 15.94 19.01
N THR A 35 19.57 16.06 18.27
CA THR A 35 19.49 16.92 17.09
C THR A 35 19.31 18.38 17.48
N ARG A 36 18.51 18.69 18.52
CA ARG A 36 18.42 20.03 19.12
C ARG A 36 19.78 20.50 19.62
N GLU A 37 20.52 19.64 20.33
CA GLU A 37 21.83 20.03 20.86
C GLU A 37 22.86 20.27 19.76
N LYS A 38 22.90 19.44 18.71
CA LYS A 38 23.73 19.74 17.52
C LYS A 38 23.30 21.03 16.82
N LYS A 39 21.99 21.25 16.62
CA LYS A 39 21.44 22.49 16.03
C LYS A 39 21.78 23.74 16.84
N ARG A 40 22.01 23.61 18.16
CA ARG A 40 22.48 24.67 19.06
C ARG A 40 24.00 24.89 19.05
N THR A 41 24.79 23.82 18.98
CA THR A 41 26.25 23.86 19.23
C THR A 41 27.11 23.85 17.96
N ASN A 42 26.66 23.17 16.91
CA ASN A 42 27.31 23.11 15.60
C ASN A 42 26.24 22.80 14.53
N PRO A 43 25.42 23.79 14.13
CA PRO A 43 24.31 23.57 13.20
C PRO A 43 24.77 23.03 11.85
N ASP A 44 25.96 23.42 11.37
CA ASP A 44 26.46 23.01 10.05
C ASP A 44 27.00 21.57 10.02
N SER A 45 27.14 20.93 11.19
CA SER A 45 27.34 19.47 11.29
C SER A 45 26.07 18.65 11.02
N LEU A 46 24.91 19.30 10.86
CA LEU A 46 23.64 18.65 10.54
C LEU A 46 23.28 18.82 9.05
N PRO A 47 22.85 17.73 8.38
CA PRO A 47 22.12 17.80 7.12
C PRO A 47 20.98 18.82 7.16
N GLU A 48 20.77 19.51 6.04
CA GLU A 48 19.88 20.69 5.96
C GLU A 48 18.49 20.46 6.55
N TYR A 49 17.85 19.33 6.24
CA TYR A 49 16.51 19.00 6.72
C TYR A 49 16.43 18.92 8.26
N TRP A 50 17.49 18.49 8.96
CA TRP A 50 17.55 18.57 10.43
C TRP A 50 17.75 20.00 10.96
N ARG A 51 18.39 20.88 10.17
CA ARG A 51 18.51 22.32 10.51
C ARG A 51 17.18 23.04 10.31
N LEU A 52 16.47 22.73 9.23
CA LEU A 52 15.19 23.36 8.84
C LEU A 52 13.97 22.79 9.57
N TRP A 53 14.06 21.57 10.15
CA TRP A 53 12.97 21.02 10.95
C TRP A 53 12.77 21.84 12.24
N ASP A 54 11.58 22.42 12.38
CA ASP A 54 11.04 22.96 13.63
C ASP A 54 10.36 21.84 14.44
N PHE A 55 11.03 21.41 15.52
CA PHE A 55 10.53 20.36 16.42
C PHE A 55 9.47 20.85 17.41
N ASP A 56 9.23 22.17 17.48
CA ASP A 56 8.22 22.81 18.34
C ASP A 56 6.95 23.18 17.56
N LEU A 57 7.00 23.22 16.22
CA LEU A 57 5.80 23.33 15.39
C LEU A 57 4.90 22.11 15.61
N LYS A 58 3.68 22.39 16.07
CA LYS A 58 2.59 21.44 16.19
C LYS A 58 1.82 21.36 14.87
N ASN A 59 1.30 20.20 14.53
CA ASN A 59 0.44 20.00 13.34
C ASN A 59 -0.99 20.59 13.51
N ASP A 60 -1.14 21.70 14.27
CA ASP A 60 -2.43 22.34 14.52
C ASP A 60 -2.83 23.35 13.43
N TYR A 61 -4.01 23.15 12.83
CA TYR A 61 -4.42 23.82 11.60
C TYR A 61 -5.05 25.19 11.84
N GLY A 62 -4.21 26.22 11.95
CA GLY A 62 -4.57 27.58 11.51
C GLY A 62 -4.22 27.79 10.03
N PRO A 63 -4.88 28.71 9.29
CA PRO A 63 -4.55 28.97 7.88
C PRO A 63 -3.07 29.31 7.65
N ASP A 64 -2.49 30.15 8.51
CA ASP A 64 -1.08 30.55 8.44
C ASP A 64 -0.14 29.36 8.73
N LYS A 65 -0.57 28.47 9.64
CA LYS A 65 0.18 27.27 10.03
C LYS A 65 0.19 26.21 8.93
N GLN A 66 -0.80 26.16 8.04
CA GLN A 66 -0.85 25.15 6.98
C GLN A 66 0.39 25.22 6.05
N ARG A 67 0.87 26.43 5.72
CA ARG A 67 2.10 26.60 4.93
C ARG A 67 3.33 26.08 5.66
N ALA A 68 3.43 26.36 6.97
CA ALA A 68 4.52 25.85 7.80
C ALA A 68 4.47 24.32 7.95
N ALA A 69 3.28 23.74 8.13
CA ALA A 69 3.09 22.29 8.22
C ALA A 69 3.48 21.56 6.93
N VAL A 70 3.11 22.08 5.75
CA VAL A 70 3.53 21.52 4.45
C VAL A 70 5.05 21.58 4.27
N PHE A 71 5.68 22.69 4.67
CA PHE A 71 7.14 22.79 4.67
C PHE A 71 7.79 21.77 5.62
N GLN A 72 7.29 21.65 6.86
CA GLN A 72 7.83 20.71 7.84
C GLN A 72 7.67 19.26 7.39
N ARG A 73 6.51 18.85 6.87
CA ARG A 73 6.32 17.51 6.26
C ARG A 73 7.40 17.19 5.22
N ARG A 74 7.76 18.13 4.34
CA ARG A 74 8.82 17.94 3.34
C ARG A 74 10.19 17.68 3.98
N GLU A 75 10.56 18.42 5.03
CA GLU A 75 11.82 18.19 5.73
C GLU A 75 11.80 16.88 6.54
N VAL A 76 10.65 16.47 7.08
CA VAL A 76 10.45 15.11 7.63
C VAL A 76 10.66 14.04 6.55
N CYS A 77 10.08 14.21 5.36
CA CYS A 77 10.23 13.26 4.25
C CYS A 77 11.70 13.12 3.83
N ARG A 78 12.45 14.22 3.72
CA ARG A 78 13.90 14.22 3.49
C ARG A 78 14.65 13.48 4.60
N ALA A 79 14.24 13.64 5.86
CA ALA A 79 14.81 12.92 6.98
C ALA A 79 14.52 11.41 6.93
N VAL A 80 13.30 11.00 6.56
CA VAL A 80 12.93 9.59 6.35
C VAL A 80 13.74 9.00 5.20
N GLN A 81 13.79 9.67 4.05
CA GLN A 81 14.56 9.26 2.86
C GLN A 81 16.04 9.02 3.21
N ALA A 82 16.69 9.99 3.85
CA ALA A 82 18.10 9.87 4.19
C ALA A 82 18.42 8.70 5.14
N ASN A 83 17.46 8.26 5.97
CA ASN A 83 17.62 7.03 6.75
C ASN A 83 17.57 5.78 5.86
N ILE A 84 16.66 5.74 4.88
CA ILE A 84 16.55 4.66 3.89
C ILE A 84 17.83 4.60 3.04
N ASP A 85 18.31 5.72 2.52
CA ASP A 85 19.56 5.81 1.75
C ASP A 85 20.79 5.37 2.57
N THR A 86 20.80 5.66 3.88
CA THR A 86 21.85 5.18 4.81
C THR A 86 21.82 3.66 5.01
N MET A 87 20.70 2.98 4.73
CA MET A 87 20.53 1.54 4.90
C MET A 87 20.65 0.75 3.58
N LEU A 88 20.15 1.31 2.48
CA LEU A 88 20.13 0.66 1.15
C LEU A 88 21.23 1.16 0.21
N GLY A 89 21.92 2.24 0.55
CA GLY A 89 22.80 3.00 -0.36
C GLY A 89 22.03 4.12 -1.08
N GLN A 90 22.76 5.06 -1.69
CA GLN A 90 22.16 6.06 -2.58
C GLN A 90 21.61 5.41 -3.86
N ASP A 91 20.70 6.09 -4.55
CA ASP A 91 20.05 5.64 -5.79
C ASP A 91 19.32 4.28 -5.69
N ASN A 92 18.96 3.85 -4.47
CA ASN A 92 18.17 2.63 -4.21
C ASN A 92 16.75 2.67 -4.81
N GLY A 93 16.27 3.83 -5.23
CA GLY A 93 15.01 4.02 -5.95
C GLY A 93 13.76 4.19 -5.08
N TRP A 94 13.84 3.98 -3.76
CA TRP A 94 12.77 4.34 -2.83
C TRP A 94 12.66 5.86 -2.70
N ARG A 95 11.44 6.34 -2.41
CA ARG A 95 11.11 7.75 -2.20
C ARG A 95 10.30 7.92 -0.92
N CYS A 96 10.30 9.14 -0.39
CA CYS A 96 9.43 9.53 0.71
C CYS A 96 8.84 10.91 0.39
N GLU A 97 7.51 10.99 0.35
CA GLU A 97 6.76 12.16 -0.09
C GLU A 97 5.65 12.54 0.92
N ALA A 98 5.19 13.79 0.85
CA ALA A 98 4.33 14.40 1.86
C ALA A 98 2.85 14.32 1.47
N ASP A 99 2.21 13.16 1.69
CA ASP A 99 0.82 12.95 1.25
C ASP A 99 -0.19 13.93 1.91
N PRO A 100 -0.92 14.76 1.13
CA PRO A 100 -2.00 15.62 1.64
C PRO A 100 -3.27 14.86 2.11
N SER A 101 -3.42 13.56 1.82
CA SER A 101 -4.59 12.78 2.26
C SER A 101 -4.53 12.42 3.75
N LEU A 102 -3.33 12.20 4.30
CA LEU A 102 -3.08 11.98 5.73
C LEU A 102 -3.41 13.22 6.58
N LYS A 103 -4.08 12.99 7.72
CA LYS A 103 -4.75 14.03 8.52
C LYS A 103 -4.25 13.95 9.96
N GLU A 104 -3.03 14.39 10.25
CA GLU A 104 -2.43 14.22 11.59
C GLU A 104 -3.25 14.90 12.70
N ARG A 105 -4.07 15.91 12.35
CA ARG A 105 -5.07 16.52 13.24
C ARG A 105 -6.14 15.56 13.76
N ASN A 106 -6.42 14.47 13.05
CA ASN A 106 -7.37 13.42 13.43
C ASN A 106 -6.77 12.45 14.46
N LEU A 107 -5.43 12.30 14.50
CA LEU A 107 -4.77 11.48 15.51
C LEU A 107 -5.16 11.95 16.92
N THR A 108 -5.68 11.04 17.72
CA THR A 108 -6.07 11.30 19.12
C THR A 108 -5.42 10.35 20.12
N VAL A 109 -5.02 9.16 19.68
CA VAL A 109 -4.47 8.09 20.52
C VAL A 109 -2.95 8.20 20.79
N PRO A 110 -2.05 8.46 19.80
CA PRO A 110 -0.62 8.36 20.05
C PRO A 110 -0.09 9.52 20.90
N THR A 111 0.96 9.27 21.69
CA THR A 111 1.56 10.29 22.57
C THR A 111 2.00 11.52 21.78
N ASP A 112 1.67 12.72 22.29
CA ASP A 112 1.82 14.00 21.59
C ASP A 112 1.31 13.93 20.13
N PRO A 113 0.00 13.74 19.86
CA PRO A 113 -0.50 13.52 18.50
C PRO A 113 -0.16 14.69 17.55
N ARG A 114 0.08 15.88 18.13
CA ARG A 114 0.50 17.10 17.42
C ARG A 114 1.98 17.13 16.99
N LYS A 115 2.79 16.12 17.34
CA LYS A 115 4.20 15.92 16.94
C LYS A 115 4.41 14.83 15.87
N TRP A 116 3.35 14.17 15.44
CA TRP A 116 3.39 13.17 14.36
C TRP A 116 3.22 13.84 13.00
N TRP A 117 3.84 13.27 11.97
CA TRP A 117 3.85 13.81 10.61
C TRP A 117 3.48 12.72 9.62
N GLY A 118 2.50 12.99 8.76
CA GLY A 118 2.09 12.05 7.71
C GLY A 118 3.11 12.04 6.57
N VAL A 119 3.56 10.84 6.19
CA VAL A 119 4.50 10.60 5.09
C VAL A 119 4.09 9.35 4.30
N GLU A 120 4.37 9.37 3.01
CA GLU A 120 4.16 8.24 2.10
C GLU A 120 5.52 7.72 1.62
N VAL A 121 5.82 6.46 1.89
CA VAL A 121 7.07 5.80 1.49
C VAL A 121 6.79 4.93 0.26
N ILE A 122 7.37 5.31 -0.86
CA ILE A 122 7.09 4.75 -2.20
C ILE A 122 8.28 3.90 -2.65
N SER A 123 8.01 2.68 -3.12
CA SER A 123 9.05 1.76 -3.57
C SER A 123 9.43 1.93 -5.05
N PRO A 124 10.64 1.50 -5.46
CA PRO A 124 10.93 1.22 -6.86
C PRO A 124 10.07 0.03 -7.35
N PRO A 125 9.95 -0.19 -8.68
CA PRO A 125 9.36 -1.40 -9.24
C PRO A 125 10.17 -2.66 -8.87
N MET A 126 9.67 -3.39 -7.87
CA MET A 126 10.24 -4.64 -7.37
C MET A 126 9.74 -5.85 -8.19
N SER A 127 10.56 -6.90 -8.27
CA SER A 127 10.16 -8.17 -8.88
C SER A 127 9.87 -9.19 -7.79
N VAL A 128 8.75 -9.92 -7.92
CA VAL A 128 8.39 -11.03 -7.02
C VAL A 128 9.47 -12.12 -6.92
N SER A 129 10.36 -12.20 -7.92
CA SER A 129 11.47 -13.16 -8.01
C SER A 129 12.74 -12.74 -7.26
N LYS A 130 12.82 -11.51 -6.77
CA LYS A 130 13.97 -10.98 -5.99
C LYS A 130 13.72 -11.14 -4.49
N GLN A 131 14.72 -10.82 -3.66
CA GLN A 131 14.62 -10.80 -2.20
C GLN A 131 13.90 -9.54 -1.66
N TRP A 132 12.77 -9.17 -2.29
CA TRP A 132 12.04 -7.93 -2.03
C TRP A 132 11.53 -7.80 -0.59
N GLN A 133 11.23 -8.91 0.09
CA GLN A 133 10.81 -8.89 1.51
C GLN A 133 11.90 -8.34 2.44
N LEU A 134 13.18 -8.65 2.17
CA LEU A 134 14.31 -8.17 2.96
C LEU A 134 14.54 -6.67 2.77
N GLU A 135 14.32 -6.16 1.56
CA GLU A 135 14.41 -4.74 1.23
C GLU A 135 13.39 -3.93 2.04
N ILE A 136 12.14 -4.40 2.11
CA ILE A 136 11.08 -3.81 2.95
C ILE A 136 11.43 -3.90 4.44
N GLU A 137 12.01 -5.02 4.92
CA GLU A 137 12.50 -5.12 6.31
C GLU A 137 13.57 -4.06 6.59
N MET A 138 14.51 -3.86 5.66
CA MET A 138 15.56 -2.84 5.76
C MET A 138 14.99 -1.42 5.78
N VAL A 139 13.97 -1.11 4.97
CA VAL A 139 13.24 0.18 5.02
C VAL A 139 12.62 0.41 6.41
N PHE A 140 11.79 -0.52 6.92
CA PHE A 140 11.17 -0.35 8.25
C PHE A 140 12.20 -0.29 9.38
N LYS A 141 13.31 -1.01 9.27
CA LYS A 141 14.45 -0.97 10.21
C LYS A 141 15.21 0.36 10.15
N ALA A 142 15.32 0.97 8.98
CA ALA A 142 15.94 2.28 8.78
C ALA A 142 15.11 3.40 9.41
N ILE A 143 13.81 3.44 9.07
CA ILE A 143 12.86 4.40 9.65
C ILE A 143 12.78 4.21 11.16
N GLY A 144 12.59 2.95 11.60
CA GLY A 144 12.46 2.56 13.01
C GLY A 144 13.72 2.76 13.86
N LYS A 145 14.90 3.03 13.27
CA LYS A 145 16.11 3.45 14.00
C LYS A 145 15.97 4.88 14.52
N THR A 146 15.38 5.76 13.73
CA THR A 146 15.34 7.21 13.97
C THR A 146 13.98 7.68 14.51
N PHE A 147 12.90 7.07 14.03
CA PHE A 147 11.52 7.44 14.31
C PHE A 147 10.76 6.35 15.07
N ASP A 148 9.71 6.75 15.76
CA ASP A 148 8.56 5.91 16.07
C ASP A 148 7.57 5.95 14.88
N ILE A 149 6.87 4.84 14.63
CA ILE A 149 6.04 4.64 13.42
C ILE A 149 4.62 4.24 13.84
N TRP A 150 3.62 4.88 13.25
CA TRP A 150 2.21 4.74 13.57
C TRP A 150 1.35 4.68 12.30
N THR A 151 0.17 4.04 12.38
CA THR A 151 -0.84 3.96 11.30
C THR A 151 -2.24 4.03 11.89
N ASP A 152 -3.21 4.60 11.17
CA ASP A 152 -4.61 4.62 11.57
C ASP A 152 -5.52 4.10 10.44
N GLU A 153 -6.79 4.53 10.43
CA GLU A 153 -7.80 4.22 9.42
C GLU A 153 -7.82 5.17 8.21
N ASP A 154 -7.26 6.39 8.35
CA ASP A 154 -6.97 7.29 7.22
C ASP A 154 -5.85 6.67 6.36
N CYS A 155 -4.78 6.15 6.99
CA CYS A 155 -3.65 5.48 6.31
C CYS A 155 -4.06 4.31 5.39
N ALA A 156 -3.42 4.26 4.21
CA ALA A 156 -3.53 3.23 3.19
C ALA A 156 -2.23 2.42 2.98
N CYS A 157 -2.32 1.43 2.09
CA CYS A 157 -1.15 0.79 1.50
C CYS A 157 -1.47 0.39 0.06
N HIS A 158 -1.20 1.29 -0.88
CA HIS A 158 -1.48 1.03 -2.29
C HIS A 158 -0.44 0.07 -2.86
N VAL A 159 -0.87 -0.86 -3.70
CA VAL A 159 0.06 -1.76 -4.41
C VAL A 159 -0.25 -1.74 -5.89
N HIS A 160 0.72 -1.24 -6.66
CA HIS A 160 0.74 -1.26 -8.11
C HIS A 160 1.28 -2.60 -8.59
N VAL A 161 0.67 -3.21 -9.62
CA VAL A 161 1.15 -4.46 -10.22
C VAL A 161 1.22 -4.31 -11.75
N SER A 162 2.30 -4.82 -12.37
CA SER A 162 2.52 -4.84 -13.82
C SER A 162 2.97 -6.24 -14.28
N PRO A 163 2.71 -6.67 -15.53
CA PRO A 163 3.19 -7.96 -16.05
C PRO A 163 4.69 -7.97 -16.40
N GLY A 164 5.39 -6.83 -16.38
CA GLY A 164 6.84 -6.79 -16.59
C GLY A 164 7.46 -5.38 -16.72
N PRO A 165 8.81 -5.31 -16.87
CA PRO A 165 9.58 -4.05 -16.82
C PRO A 165 9.53 -3.16 -18.07
N THR A 166 8.76 -3.51 -19.11
CA THR A 166 8.84 -2.87 -20.44
C THR A 166 7.47 -2.69 -21.08
N LYS A 167 7.37 -1.76 -22.05
CA LYS A 167 6.14 -1.60 -22.85
C LYS A 167 5.77 -2.82 -23.70
N ALA A 168 6.73 -3.70 -23.99
CA ALA A 168 6.49 -5.02 -24.60
C ALA A 168 6.04 -6.10 -23.57
N THR A 169 5.76 -5.69 -22.35
CA THR A 169 5.19 -6.48 -21.24
C THR A 169 4.07 -5.75 -20.50
N ASP A 170 3.61 -4.59 -20.98
CA ASP A 170 2.43 -3.90 -20.42
C ASP A 170 1.18 -4.79 -20.57
N TYR A 171 0.15 -4.51 -19.78
CA TYR A 171 -1.14 -5.18 -19.96
C TYR A 171 -1.72 -4.90 -21.35
N THR A 172 -2.05 -5.97 -22.07
CA THR A 172 -2.90 -5.89 -23.25
C THR A 172 -4.36 -5.64 -22.85
N LEU A 173 -5.17 -5.04 -23.72
CA LEU A 173 -6.61 -4.81 -23.46
C LEU A 173 -7.36 -6.08 -22.99
N PRO A 174 -7.18 -7.29 -23.56
CA PRO A 174 -7.80 -8.51 -23.02
C PRO A 174 -7.38 -8.85 -21.58
N GLN A 175 -6.17 -8.50 -21.15
CA GLN A 175 -5.74 -8.66 -19.77
C GLN A 175 -6.38 -7.60 -18.86
N LEU A 176 -6.51 -6.36 -19.31
CA LEU A 176 -7.22 -5.29 -18.57
C LEU A 176 -8.72 -5.61 -18.41
N VAL A 177 -9.36 -6.17 -19.43
CA VAL A 177 -10.74 -6.71 -19.35
C VAL A 177 -10.86 -7.79 -18.28
N ARG A 178 -9.90 -8.71 -18.22
CA ARG A 178 -9.87 -9.76 -17.18
C ARG A 178 -9.57 -9.21 -15.79
N MET A 179 -8.71 -8.19 -15.68
CA MET A 179 -8.48 -7.44 -14.44
C MET A 179 -9.75 -6.74 -13.94
N ALA A 180 -10.49 -6.05 -14.82
CA ALA A 180 -11.76 -5.42 -14.48
C ALA A 180 -12.81 -6.46 -14.04
N LYS A 181 -12.96 -7.56 -14.78
CA LYS A 181 -13.84 -8.68 -14.39
C LYS A 181 -13.48 -9.24 -13.01
N GLY A 182 -12.19 -9.38 -12.69
CA GLY A 182 -11.72 -9.81 -11.37
C GLY A 182 -12.00 -8.80 -10.26
N ALA A 183 -11.77 -7.51 -10.51
CA ALA A 183 -12.05 -6.43 -9.56
C ALA A 183 -13.54 -6.35 -9.19
N PHE A 184 -14.43 -6.61 -10.15
CA PHE A 184 -15.88 -6.72 -9.90
C PHE A 184 -16.25 -8.04 -9.24
N PHE A 185 -15.80 -9.18 -9.77
CA PHE A 185 -16.22 -10.50 -9.32
C PHE A 185 -15.85 -10.76 -7.85
N TRP A 186 -14.64 -10.37 -7.43
CA TRP A 186 -14.14 -10.63 -6.08
C TRP A 186 -14.54 -9.58 -5.04
N GLU A 187 -15.24 -8.51 -5.41
CA GLU A 187 -15.49 -7.32 -4.58
C GLU A 187 -16.16 -7.64 -3.22
N GLU A 188 -17.29 -8.35 -3.18
CA GLU A 188 -17.94 -8.76 -1.92
C GLU A 188 -17.03 -9.66 -1.06
N ALA A 189 -16.34 -10.62 -1.69
CA ALA A 189 -15.47 -11.56 -0.99
C ALA A 189 -14.23 -10.87 -0.40
N LEU A 190 -13.69 -9.89 -1.12
CA LEU A 190 -12.54 -9.08 -0.76
C LEU A 190 -12.85 -8.15 0.41
N ARG A 191 -14.05 -7.57 0.44
CA ARG A 191 -14.54 -6.70 1.53
C ARG A 191 -14.39 -7.36 2.91
N GLU A 192 -14.61 -8.67 3.01
CA GLU A 192 -14.52 -9.40 4.28
C GLU A 192 -13.08 -9.59 4.80
N PHE A 193 -12.06 -9.43 3.96
CA PHE A 193 -10.64 -9.39 4.38
C PHE A 193 -10.20 -8.00 4.89
N LEU A 194 -11.05 -6.99 4.79
CA LEU A 194 -10.73 -5.61 5.15
C LEU A 194 -11.34 -5.22 6.52
N PRO A 195 -10.65 -4.37 7.30
CA PRO A 195 -11.24 -3.72 8.47
C PRO A 195 -12.52 -2.98 8.06
N PRO A 196 -13.57 -2.95 8.91
CA PRO A 196 -14.84 -2.27 8.63
C PRO A 196 -14.70 -0.87 8.00
N GLN A 197 -13.79 -0.05 8.52
CA GLN A 197 -13.47 1.29 8.05
C GLN A 197 -13.05 1.35 6.57
N ARG A 198 -12.34 0.32 6.07
CA ARG A 198 -11.87 0.26 4.67
C ARG A 198 -12.85 -0.47 3.76
N ARG A 199 -13.93 -1.05 4.30
CA ARG A 199 -15.01 -1.65 3.49
C ARG A 199 -15.77 -0.60 2.69
N TYR A 200 -16.02 0.56 3.27
CA TYR A 200 -16.74 1.67 2.65
C TYR A 200 -15.95 2.98 2.80
N ASN A 201 -14.91 3.13 1.98
CA ASN A 201 -14.00 4.28 2.01
C ASN A 201 -14.19 5.15 0.76
N SER A 202 -14.40 6.46 0.93
CA SER A 202 -14.54 7.45 -0.15
C SER A 202 -13.27 7.65 -0.99
N TYR A 203 -12.10 7.26 -0.48
CA TYR A 203 -10.82 7.28 -1.19
C TYR A 203 -10.53 5.98 -1.95
N ALA A 204 -11.35 4.94 -1.79
CA ALA A 204 -11.21 3.63 -2.45
C ALA A 204 -12.57 2.90 -2.59
N LEU A 205 -13.50 3.54 -3.31
CA LEU A 205 -14.86 3.04 -3.55
C LEU A 205 -14.88 1.71 -4.31
N ALA A 206 -15.86 0.84 -4.05
CA ALA A 206 -16.03 -0.40 -4.81
C ALA A 206 -16.22 -0.11 -6.30
N ASN A 207 -15.52 -0.82 -7.20
CA ASN A 207 -15.51 -0.49 -8.64
C ASN A 207 -16.93 -0.46 -9.27
N TYR A 208 -17.87 -1.25 -8.76
CA TYR A 208 -19.25 -1.24 -9.24
C TYR A 208 -20.04 0.03 -8.91
N THR A 209 -19.54 0.94 -8.06
CA THR A 209 -20.27 2.19 -7.75
C THR A 209 -20.15 3.24 -8.86
N VAL A 210 -19.14 3.11 -9.74
CA VAL A 210 -18.90 4.04 -10.86
C VAL A 210 -19.22 3.45 -12.24
N PHE A 211 -19.30 2.12 -12.36
CA PHE A 211 -19.56 1.42 -13.62
C PHE A 211 -20.37 0.12 -13.40
N ALA A 212 -21.25 -0.24 -14.35
CA ALA A 212 -22.10 -1.44 -14.32
C ALA A 212 -22.90 -1.67 -13.00
N THR A 213 -23.29 -0.57 -12.34
CA THR A 213 -23.84 -0.53 -10.98
C THR A 213 -25.09 -1.39 -10.78
N ASP A 214 -26.02 -1.37 -11.74
CA ASP A 214 -27.32 -2.02 -11.59
C ASP A 214 -27.29 -3.47 -12.08
N GLN A 215 -26.45 -3.76 -13.07
CA GLN A 215 -26.07 -5.12 -13.48
C GLN A 215 -25.43 -5.87 -12.29
N TYR A 216 -24.53 -5.21 -11.54
CA TYR A 216 -23.90 -5.78 -10.35
C TYR A 216 -24.95 -6.09 -9.26
N LYS A 217 -25.80 -5.11 -8.89
CA LYS A 217 -26.92 -5.32 -7.95
C LYS A 217 -27.95 -6.36 -8.43
N ALA A 218 -27.94 -6.72 -9.72
CA ALA A 218 -28.82 -7.72 -10.31
C ALA A 218 -28.22 -9.14 -10.35
N VAL A 219 -26.95 -9.36 -9.97
CA VAL A 219 -26.29 -10.68 -10.01
C VAL A 219 -27.11 -11.81 -9.38
N SER A 220 -27.81 -11.55 -8.27
CA SER A 220 -28.69 -12.53 -7.61
C SER A 220 -29.94 -12.94 -8.39
N ARG A 221 -30.25 -12.24 -9.50
CA ARG A 221 -31.40 -12.50 -10.38
C ARG A 221 -30.98 -12.84 -11.82
N THR A 222 -29.90 -12.24 -12.32
CA THR A 222 -29.47 -12.34 -13.73
C THR A 222 -28.07 -12.91 -13.92
N GLY A 223 -27.37 -13.24 -12.83
CA GLY A 223 -26.00 -13.75 -12.84
C GLY A 223 -24.95 -12.69 -13.19
N TRP A 224 -23.69 -13.14 -13.32
CA TRP A 224 -22.56 -12.29 -13.70
C TRP A 224 -22.48 -11.97 -15.20
N GLY A 225 -23.22 -12.69 -16.04
CA GLY A 225 -23.28 -12.50 -17.49
C GLY A 225 -23.44 -11.04 -17.91
N PRO A 226 -24.46 -10.30 -17.42
CA PRO A 226 -24.65 -8.88 -17.71
C PRO A 226 -23.46 -8.00 -17.28
N VAL A 227 -22.92 -8.18 -16.07
CA VAL A 227 -21.76 -7.40 -15.58
C VAL A 227 -20.55 -7.60 -16.50
N PHE A 228 -20.29 -8.84 -16.90
CA PHE A 228 -19.19 -9.17 -17.80
C PHE A 228 -19.45 -8.67 -19.23
N ALA A 229 -20.70 -8.63 -19.68
CA ALA A 229 -21.08 -8.08 -20.98
C ALA A 229 -20.89 -6.56 -21.05
N GLU A 230 -21.18 -5.80 -20.00
CA GLU A 230 -20.88 -4.35 -19.95
C GLU A 230 -19.37 -4.09 -20.06
N ILE A 231 -18.56 -4.84 -19.30
CA ILE A 231 -17.09 -4.73 -19.32
C ILE A 231 -16.53 -5.12 -20.70
N ASP A 232 -17.06 -6.17 -21.34
CA ASP A 232 -16.67 -6.55 -22.70
C ASP A 232 -17.12 -5.49 -23.73
N ALA A 233 -18.33 -4.94 -23.60
CA ALA A 233 -18.88 -3.96 -24.55
C ALA A 233 -18.03 -2.69 -24.63
N VAL A 234 -17.56 -2.15 -23.50
CA VAL A 234 -16.67 -0.97 -23.49
C VAL A 234 -15.24 -1.26 -23.96
N ALA A 235 -14.86 -2.52 -24.12
CA ALA A 235 -13.62 -2.93 -24.79
C ALA A 235 -13.77 -3.11 -26.31
N VAL A 236 -15.00 -3.28 -26.81
CA VAL A 236 -15.27 -3.47 -28.26
C VAL A 236 -15.29 -2.12 -28.98
N GLY A 237 -14.17 -1.74 -29.58
CA GLY A 237 -14.14 -0.63 -30.53
C GLY A 237 -12.74 -0.20 -31.00
N ARG A 238 -12.70 0.51 -32.14
CA ARG A 238 -11.45 1.08 -32.69
C ARG A 238 -10.76 2.11 -31.79
N ALA A 239 -11.47 2.59 -30.75
CA ALA A 239 -10.94 3.56 -29.79
C ALA A 239 -9.93 2.95 -28.80
N GLY A 240 -9.91 1.61 -28.67
CA GLY A 240 -8.86 0.88 -27.96
C GLY A 240 -8.73 1.17 -26.47
N GLN A 241 -7.54 0.85 -25.97
CA GLN A 241 -7.24 0.67 -24.55
C GLN A 241 -7.57 1.88 -23.65
N ARG A 242 -7.38 3.12 -24.17
CA ARG A 242 -7.68 4.34 -23.41
C ARG A 242 -9.17 4.47 -23.06
N LYS A 243 -10.08 4.31 -24.04
CA LYS A 243 -11.52 4.48 -23.77
C LYS A 243 -12.09 3.38 -22.88
N PHE A 244 -11.52 2.18 -22.92
CA PHE A 244 -11.83 1.13 -21.96
C PHE A 244 -11.52 1.58 -20.52
N LEU A 245 -10.29 2.09 -20.30
CA LEU A 245 -9.83 2.58 -18.98
C LEU A 245 -10.63 3.81 -18.51
N GLU A 246 -10.97 4.74 -19.40
CA GLU A 246 -11.86 5.87 -19.09
C GLU A 246 -13.26 5.38 -18.68
N ALA A 247 -13.83 4.41 -19.38
CA ALA A 247 -15.19 3.92 -19.13
C ALA A 247 -15.34 3.19 -17.80
N ILE A 248 -14.46 2.24 -17.48
CA ILE A 248 -14.57 1.42 -16.25
C ILE A 248 -14.32 2.20 -14.94
N GLN A 249 -13.93 3.48 -15.05
CA GLN A 249 -13.70 4.38 -13.92
C GLN A 249 -14.78 5.47 -13.76
N GLY A 250 -15.87 5.38 -14.54
CA GLY A 250 -17.01 6.30 -14.49
C GLY A 250 -17.19 7.18 -15.74
N GLY A 251 -16.33 7.03 -16.74
CA GLY A 251 -16.33 7.86 -17.95
C GLY A 251 -15.95 9.31 -17.69
N ILE A 252 -15.91 10.13 -18.75
CA ILE A 252 -15.39 11.51 -18.72
C ILE A 252 -16.02 12.39 -17.62
N ILE A 253 -17.28 12.15 -17.25
CA ILE A 253 -18.03 12.96 -16.27
C ILE A 253 -17.73 12.53 -14.83
N ASN A 254 -17.59 11.23 -14.56
CA ASN A 254 -17.46 10.68 -13.19
C ASN A 254 -16.10 10.03 -12.91
N SER A 255 -15.12 10.18 -13.81
CA SER A 255 -13.80 9.55 -13.72
C SER A 255 -13.13 9.84 -12.37
N THR A 256 -12.82 8.79 -11.61
CA THR A 256 -12.18 8.95 -10.31
C THR A 256 -11.19 7.83 -9.99
N ARG A 257 -9.95 8.23 -9.68
CA ARG A 257 -8.90 7.34 -9.15
C ARG A 257 -9.25 6.75 -7.77
N TYR A 258 -10.25 7.29 -7.07
CA TYR A 258 -10.63 6.90 -5.71
C TYR A 258 -11.50 5.64 -5.68
N ILE A 259 -11.06 4.60 -6.38
CA ILE A 259 -11.70 3.29 -6.51
C ILE A 259 -10.79 2.16 -6.00
N SER A 260 -11.42 1.03 -5.67
CA SER A 260 -10.83 -0.13 -5.00
C SER A 260 -9.65 -0.70 -5.80
N THR A 261 -9.89 -0.95 -7.10
CA THR A 261 -8.86 -1.22 -8.11
C THR A 261 -8.82 -0.03 -9.08
N ASN A 262 -7.79 0.80 -8.99
CA ASN A 262 -7.58 1.97 -9.83
C ASN A 262 -6.86 1.58 -11.15
N PHE A 263 -7.34 2.16 -12.25
CA PHE A 263 -6.89 1.87 -13.61
C PHE A 263 -6.23 3.07 -14.29
N ASP A 264 -6.37 4.29 -13.76
CA ASP A 264 -5.64 5.49 -14.23
C ASP A 264 -4.11 5.30 -14.14
N ALA A 265 -3.63 4.58 -13.11
CA ALA A 265 -2.23 4.21 -12.94
C ALA A 265 -1.64 3.36 -14.11
N PHE A 266 -2.48 2.86 -15.02
CA PHE A 266 -2.02 2.25 -16.26
C PHE A 266 -1.54 3.30 -17.27
N MET A 267 -2.27 4.42 -17.38
CA MET A 267 -2.00 5.47 -18.36
C MET A 267 -0.68 6.19 -18.10
N ASP A 268 -0.32 6.33 -16.83
CA ASP A 268 0.91 7.03 -16.41
C ASP A 268 2.12 6.10 -16.32
N ILE A 269 1.97 4.93 -15.66
CA ILE A 269 3.11 4.03 -15.33
C ILE A 269 2.91 2.55 -15.71
N GLY A 270 1.87 2.21 -16.48
CA GLY A 270 1.66 0.84 -17.00
C GLY A 270 1.20 -0.20 -15.98
N THR A 271 0.73 0.23 -14.81
CA THR A 271 0.32 -0.64 -13.69
C THR A 271 -1.20 -0.69 -13.52
N VAL A 272 -1.70 -1.68 -12.77
CA VAL A 272 -3.04 -1.62 -12.16
C VAL A 272 -2.82 -1.55 -10.64
N GLU A 273 -3.56 -0.67 -9.97
CA GLU A 273 -3.32 -0.31 -8.57
C GLU A 273 -4.44 -0.82 -7.66
N PHE A 274 -4.09 -1.46 -6.55
CA PHE A 274 -5.05 -1.86 -5.52
C PHE A 274 -5.00 -0.91 -4.32
N ARG A 275 -6.02 -0.04 -4.18
CA ARG A 275 -6.03 1.09 -3.23
C ARG A 275 -6.65 0.80 -1.88
N ARG A 276 -7.64 -0.09 -1.82
CA ARG A 276 -8.57 -0.23 -0.68
C ARG A 276 -7.97 -0.87 0.58
N GLN A 277 -6.69 -1.21 0.55
CA GLN A 277 -6.02 -1.81 1.70
C GLN A 277 -5.96 -0.84 2.87
N ALA A 278 -5.91 -1.39 4.09
CA ALA A 278 -5.62 -0.60 5.29
C ALA A 278 -4.11 -0.36 5.41
N GLY A 279 -3.76 0.76 6.05
CA GLY A 279 -2.39 1.12 6.41
C GLY A 279 -1.60 0.03 7.13
N VAL A 280 -0.28 0.19 7.08
CA VAL A 280 0.69 -0.80 7.54
C VAL A 280 1.84 -0.08 8.23
N ALA A 281 2.30 -0.60 9.36
CA ALA A 281 3.42 0.00 10.09
C ALA A 281 4.53 -1.03 10.39
N SER A 282 4.55 -2.14 9.66
CA SER A 282 5.57 -3.19 9.75
C SER A 282 5.78 -3.89 8.41
N ALA A 283 7.02 -4.31 8.14
CA ALA A 283 7.38 -5.04 6.93
C ALA A 283 6.52 -6.29 6.72
N THR A 284 6.22 -7.03 7.79
CA THR A 284 5.36 -8.23 7.74
C THR A 284 3.96 -7.93 7.20
N THR A 285 3.32 -6.84 7.65
CA THR A 285 1.98 -6.49 7.17
C THR A 285 2.04 -5.92 5.75
N THR A 286 3.06 -5.11 5.41
CA THR A 286 3.32 -4.66 4.03
C THR A 286 3.49 -5.85 3.05
N VAL A 287 4.28 -6.85 3.42
CA VAL A 287 4.48 -8.09 2.65
C VAL A 287 3.15 -8.81 2.39
N HIS A 288 2.26 -8.88 3.40
CA HIS A 288 0.94 -9.46 3.22
C HIS A 288 0.01 -8.63 2.29
N ARG A 289 0.07 -7.29 2.34
CA ARG A 289 -0.66 -6.41 1.40
C ARG A 289 -0.18 -6.57 -0.04
N ILE A 290 1.13 -6.66 -0.25
CA ILE A 290 1.73 -6.95 -1.57
C ILE A 290 1.26 -8.30 -2.09
N LEU A 291 1.33 -9.35 -1.27
CA LEU A 291 0.87 -10.69 -1.66
C LEU A 291 -0.63 -10.71 -1.96
N LEU A 292 -1.47 -9.97 -1.23
CA LEU A 292 -2.90 -9.84 -1.53
C LEU A 292 -3.13 -9.23 -2.92
N ALA A 293 -2.52 -8.07 -3.20
CA ALA A 293 -2.64 -7.42 -4.50
C ALA A 293 -2.13 -8.29 -5.66
N VAL A 294 -0.94 -8.89 -5.53
CA VAL A 294 -0.34 -9.73 -6.57
C VAL A 294 -1.15 -11.01 -6.80
N THR A 295 -1.69 -11.63 -5.74
CA THR A 295 -2.53 -12.83 -5.90
C THR A 295 -3.92 -12.54 -6.44
N LEU A 296 -4.50 -11.36 -6.15
CA LEU A 296 -5.72 -10.88 -6.82
C LEU A 296 -5.48 -10.68 -8.33
N HIS A 297 -4.33 -10.13 -8.73
CA HIS A 297 -3.96 -10.00 -10.15
C HIS A 297 -3.78 -11.36 -10.84
N LEU A 298 -3.08 -12.31 -10.21
CA LEU A 298 -2.94 -13.66 -10.75
C LEU A 298 -4.29 -14.39 -10.86
N SER A 299 -5.18 -14.21 -9.87
CA SER A 299 -6.56 -14.72 -9.91
C SER A 299 -7.31 -14.14 -11.10
N ALA A 300 -7.41 -12.81 -11.22
CA ALA A 300 -8.12 -12.15 -12.31
C ALA A 300 -7.58 -12.55 -13.69
N LEU A 301 -6.25 -12.67 -13.85
CA LEU A 301 -5.67 -13.11 -15.12
C LEU A 301 -6.01 -14.58 -15.47
N ARG A 302 -6.21 -15.48 -14.49
CA ARG A 302 -6.38 -16.93 -14.73
C ARG A 302 -7.80 -17.48 -14.55
N TYR A 303 -8.68 -16.79 -13.82
CA TYR A 303 -9.99 -17.33 -13.40
C TYR A 303 -10.95 -17.53 -14.58
N ASP A 304 -11.83 -18.53 -14.47
CA ASP A 304 -12.84 -18.82 -15.48
C ASP A 304 -14.09 -17.92 -15.33
N PHE A 305 -13.97 -16.70 -15.83
CA PHE A 305 -15.11 -15.78 -15.90
C PHE A 305 -16.18 -16.22 -16.90
N ASP A 306 -15.89 -17.11 -17.84
CA ASP A 306 -16.89 -17.57 -18.81
C ASP A 306 -17.80 -18.63 -18.19
N GLY A 307 -17.23 -19.62 -17.48
CA GLY A 307 -17.97 -20.54 -16.62
C GLY A 307 -18.74 -19.84 -15.49
N ALA A 308 -18.23 -18.71 -14.98
CA ALA A 308 -18.90 -17.94 -13.94
C ALA A 308 -20.12 -17.11 -14.41
N LYS A 309 -20.35 -16.93 -15.73
CA LYS A 309 -21.42 -16.06 -16.27
C LYS A 309 -22.83 -16.39 -15.73
N SER A 310 -23.15 -17.66 -15.57
CA SER A 310 -24.47 -18.15 -15.14
C SER A 310 -24.68 -18.15 -13.61
N ARG A 311 -23.65 -17.83 -12.83
CA ARG A 311 -23.70 -17.91 -11.36
C ARG A 311 -24.56 -16.79 -10.76
N LEU A 312 -25.63 -17.16 -10.06
CA LEU A 312 -26.57 -16.25 -9.39
C LEU A 312 -26.11 -15.82 -7.96
N THR A 313 -24.82 -15.87 -7.66
CA THR A 313 -24.27 -15.54 -6.34
C THR A 313 -22.96 -14.79 -6.45
N TYR A 314 -22.68 -13.92 -5.49
CA TYR A 314 -21.34 -13.38 -5.28
C TYR A 314 -20.38 -14.49 -4.79
N PRO A 315 -19.08 -14.37 -5.06
CA PRO A 315 -18.07 -15.20 -4.42
C PRO A 315 -18.09 -15.10 -2.90
N SER A 316 -17.75 -16.20 -2.23
CA SER A 316 -17.55 -16.19 -0.78
C SER A 316 -16.12 -15.80 -0.43
N SER A 317 -15.90 -15.24 0.76
CA SER A 317 -14.55 -14.96 1.26
C SER A 317 -13.71 -16.23 1.39
N GLU A 318 -14.31 -17.37 1.74
CA GLU A 318 -13.67 -18.69 1.76
C GLU A 318 -13.27 -19.20 0.36
N GLU A 319 -14.04 -18.88 -0.67
CA GLU A 319 -13.71 -19.18 -2.07
C GLU A 319 -12.55 -18.31 -2.55
N LEU A 320 -12.59 -17.00 -2.30
CA LEU A 320 -11.48 -16.10 -2.59
C LEU A 320 -10.21 -16.54 -1.84
N ARG A 321 -10.33 -16.94 -0.56
CA ARG A 321 -9.21 -17.47 0.23
C ARG A 321 -8.55 -18.68 -0.44
N LYS A 322 -9.35 -19.64 -0.92
CA LYS A 322 -8.88 -20.82 -1.66
C LYS A 322 -8.19 -20.43 -2.96
N GLU A 323 -8.75 -19.47 -3.71
CA GLU A 323 -8.18 -19.00 -4.96
C GLU A 323 -6.85 -18.27 -4.75
N LEU A 324 -6.75 -17.34 -3.80
CA LEU A 324 -5.51 -16.66 -3.46
C LEU A 324 -4.44 -17.63 -2.92
N ALA A 325 -4.84 -18.62 -2.10
CA ALA A 325 -3.96 -19.71 -1.65
C ALA A 325 -3.53 -20.65 -2.81
N GLY A 326 -4.29 -20.69 -3.91
CA GLY A 326 -3.92 -21.33 -5.17
C GLY A 326 -3.08 -20.43 -6.09
N CYS A 327 -3.16 -19.11 -5.94
CA CYS A 327 -2.36 -18.13 -6.69
C CYS A 327 -0.96 -17.99 -6.11
N VAL A 328 -0.82 -17.92 -4.79
CA VAL A 328 0.50 -17.79 -4.14
C VAL A 328 1.43 -18.95 -4.52
N LYS A 329 0.89 -20.17 -4.67
CA LYS A 329 1.58 -21.39 -5.15
C LYS A 329 2.03 -21.36 -6.63
N LYS A 330 1.86 -20.23 -7.32
CA LYS A 330 2.31 -19.99 -8.70
C LYS A 330 3.32 -18.85 -8.80
N LEU A 331 3.65 -18.22 -7.67
CA LEU A 331 4.78 -17.30 -7.54
C LEU A 331 6.06 -18.09 -7.24
N PRO A 332 7.24 -17.45 -7.18
CA PRO A 332 8.47 -18.09 -6.70
C PRO A 332 8.47 -18.31 -5.19
N ASP A 333 9.44 -19.09 -4.69
CA ASP A 333 9.58 -19.36 -3.25
C ASP A 333 9.81 -18.10 -2.40
N THR A 334 10.31 -17.01 -2.98
CA THR A 334 10.36 -15.65 -2.38
C THR A 334 8.99 -15.04 -2.08
N CYS A 335 7.89 -15.69 -2.48
CA CYS A 335 6.51 -15.36 -2.12
C CYS A 335 5.79 -16.49 -1.37
N HIS A 336 6.41 -17.67 -1.23
CA HIS A 336 5.77 -18.83 -0.61
C HIS A 336 5.82 -18.77 0.92
N GLY A 337 4.80 -19.35 1.54
CA GLY A 337 4.75 -19.57 2.99
C GLY A 337 3.34 -19.72 3.52
N SER A 338 3.18 -20.52 4.59
CA SER A 338 1.92 -20.60 5.33
C SER A 338 1.50 -19.27 5.95
N ARG A 339 2.45 -18.34 6.18
CA ARG A 339 2.20 -17.00 6.75
C ARG A 339 1.08 -16.24 6.03
N PHE A 340 1.10 -16.18 4.69
CA PHE A 340 0.08 -15.46 3.92
C PHE A 340 -1.31 -16.10 4.06
N VAL A 341 -1.42 -17.43 3.96
CA VAL A 341 -2.70 -18.13 4.12
C VAL A 341 -3.22 -18.04 5.56
N ASN A 342 -2.33 -18.09 6.55
CA ASN A 342 -2.67 -17.90 7.96
C ASN A 342 -3.11 -16.45 8.24
N TRP A 343 -2.53 -15.46 7.56
CA TRP A 343 -2.97 -14.07 7.62
C TRP A 343 -4.34 -13.87 6.96
N LEU A 344 -4.60 -14.51 5.80
CA LEU A 344 -5.94 -14.53 5.20
C LEU A 344 -6.98 -15.15 6.15
N ASN A 345 -6.67 -16.29 6.80
CA ASN A 345 -7.53 -16.87 7.85
C ASN A 345 -7.78 -15.87 8.99
N TRP A 346 -6.72 -15.22 9.46
CA TRP A 346 -6.76 -14.26 10.57
C TRP A 346 -7.62 -13.03 10.24
N CYS A 347 -7.52 -12.48 9.02
CA CYS A 347 -8.39 -11.37 8.60
C CYS A 347 -9.87 -11.76 8.62
N LEU A 348 -10.23 -12.97 8.15
CA LEU A 348 -11.62 -13.42 8.13
C LEU A 348 -12.20 -13.68 9.53
N GLU A 349 -11.40 -14.17 10.49
CA GLU A 349 -11.86 -14.34 11.86
C GLU A 349 -11.91 -13.01 12.64
N VAL A 350 -10.92 -12.13 12.43
CA VAL A 350 -10.83 -10.83 13.11
C VAL A 350 -11.89 -9.86 12.63
N TYR A 351 -12.15 -9.75 11.31
CA TYR A 351 -13.13 -8.80 10.77
C TYR A 351 -14.52 -9.42 10.60
N LYS A 352 -14.73 -10.63 11.13
CA LYS A 352 -16.02 -11.31 11.15
C LYS A 352 -17.06 -10.47 11.90
N ASP A 353 -18.31 -10.47 11.46
CA ASP A 353 -19.42 -9.82 12.17
C ASP A 353 -19.21 -8.31 12.42
N GLY A 354 -18.39 -7.63 11.60
CA GLY A 354 -18.07 -6.19 11.75
C GLY A 354 -17.05 -5.85 12.83
N LYS A 355 -16.41 -6.86 13.44
CA LYS A 355 -15.33 -6.70 14.43
C LYS A 355 -14.13 -5.91 13.88
N PHE A 356 -13.44 -5.20 14.77
CA PHE A 356 -12.26 -4.40 14.46
C PHE A 356 -11.34 -4.21 15.69
N PHE A 357 -10.12 -3.76 15.45
CA PHE A 357 -9.18 -3.33 16.48
C PHE A 357 -9.14 -1.80 16.57
N SER A 358 -8.98 -1.27 17.78
CA SER A 358 -8.74 0.17 17.96
C SER A 358 -7.38 0.59 17.40
N GLU A 359 -7.19 1.90 17.16
CA GLU A 359 -5.93 2.49 16.71
C GLU A 359 -4.73 2.06 17.59
N GLN A 360 -4.90 2.03 18.92
CA GLN A 360 -3.88 1.52 19.84
C GLN A 360 -3.57 0.04 19.59
N GLN A 361 -4.61 -0.81 19.49
CA GLN A 361 -4.44 -2.25 19.26
C GLN A 361 -3.74 -2.53 17.91
N ILE A 362 -4.07 -1.80 16.86
CA ILE A 362 -3.38 -1.88 15.56
C ILE A 362 -1.88 -1.59 15.75
N ASN A 363 -1.54 -0.51 16.45
CA ASN A 363 -0.15 -0.11 16.61
C ASN A 363 0.66 -0.96 17.60
N ASP A 364 0.04 -1.48 18.67
CA ASP A 364 0.66 -2.49 19.54
C ASP A 364 1.07 -3.74 18.74
N ARG A 365 0.20 -4.17 17.82
CA ARG A 365 0.40 -5.32 16.96
C ARG A 365 1.50 -5.06 15.93
N GLU A 366 1.44 -3.94 15.22
CA GLU A 366 2.46 -3.56 14.24
C GLU A 366 3.81 -3.32 14.93
N GLU A 367 3.85 -2.79 16.15
CA GLU A 367 5.10 -2.68 16.92
C GLU A 367 5.65 -4.04 17.34
N ALA A 368 4.80 -4.97 17.79
CA ALA A 368 5.22 -6.34 18.08
C ALA A 368 5.83 -7.01 16.84
N LEU A 369 5.21 -6.84 15.67
CA LEU A 369 5.75 -7.29 14.39
C LEU A 369 7.09 -6.64 14.04
N ARG A 370 7.22 -5.30 14.14
CA ARG A 370 8.50 -4.58 13.95
C ARG A 370 9.62 -5.07 14.87
N LYS A 371 9.28 -5.43 16.11
CA LYS A 371 10.23 -5.83 17.17
C LYS A 371 10.46 -7.35 17.25
N GLY A 372 9.87 -8.16 16.35
CA GLY A 372 9.97 -9.62 16.38
C GLY A 372 9.40 -10.27 17.65
N LYS A 373 8.49 -9.58 18.34
CA LYS A 373 7.88 -10.03 19.60
C LYS A 373 6.67 -10.96 19.33
N PRO A 374 6.27 -11.78 20.32
CA PRO A 374 4.93 -12.38 20.31
C PRO A 374 3.86 -11.31 20.11
N LEU A 375 2.84 -11.65 19.31
CA LEU A 375 1.70 -10.76 19.09
C LEU A 375 0.93 -10.56 20.40
N PRO A 376 0.50 -9.34 20.73
CA PRO A 376 -0.33 -9.09 21.91
C PRO A 376 -1.64 -9.89 21.81
N ASN A 377 -2.09 -10.44 22.95
CA ASN A 377 -3.41 -11.06 23.02
C ASN A 377 -4.49 -9.96 22.99
N GLN A 378 -5.20 -9.85 21.87
CA GLN A 378 -6.12 -8.75 21.60
C GLN A 378 -7.52 -9.29 21.36
N THR A 379 -8.41 -9.09 22.34
CA THR A 379 -9.84 -9.17 22.10
C THR A 379 -10.23 -8.06 21.14
N SER A 380 -10.82 -8.42 19.99
CA SER A 380 -11.43 -7.44 19.10
C SER A 380 -12.50 -6.66 19.84
N THR A 381 -12.63 -5.37 19.55
CA THR A 381 -13.83 -4.63 19.94
C THR A 381 -15.02 -5.19 19.15
N ALA A 382 -16.19 -5.21 19.78
CA ALA A 382 -17.45 -5.37 19.05
C ALA A 382 -17.62 -4.14 18.13
N PRO A 383 -18.29 -4.28 16.96
CA PRO A 383 -18.58 -3.14 16.10
C PRO A 383 -19.24 -2.00 16.89
N PRO A 384 -18.94 -0.72 16.59
CA PRO A 384 -19.83 0.36 17.00
C PRO A 384 -21.23 0.10 16.40
N PRO A 385 -22.32 0.65 16.99
CA PRO A 385 -23.61 0.66 16.30
C PRO A 385 -23.40 1.26 14.90
N ASP A 386 -23.93 0.57 13.88
CA ASP A 386 -23.67 0.87 12.47
C ASP A 386 -23.84 2.38 12.21
N PRO A 387 -22.82 3.09 11.69
CA PRO A 387 -22.95 4.49 11.34
C PRO A 387 -24.17 4.76 10.45
N LEU A 388 -24.54 3.84 9.54
CA LEU A 388 -25.73 3.98 8.69
C LEU A 388 -27.05 3.80 9.46
N SER A 389 -27.03 3.23 10.65
CA SER A 389 -28.19 3.18 11.57
C SER A 389 -28.36 4.47 12.39
N GLN A 390 -27.31 5.28 12.54
CA GLN A 390 -27.35 6.59 13.22
C GLN A 390 -27.40 7.77 12.25
N VAL A 391 -26.88 7.61 11.03
CA VAL A 391 -27.10 8.52 9.91
C VAL A 391 -28.53 8.32 9.40
N ASN A 392 -29.46 8.96 10.12
CA ASN A 392 -30.60 9.59 9.45
C ASN A 392 -30.02 10.36 8.26
N PHE A 393 -30.40 9.98 7.04
CA PHE A 393 -30.05 10.70 5.81
C PHE A 393 -30.82 12.04 5.76
N ARG A 394 -30.47 12.96 6.68
CA ARG A 394 -30.72 14.38 6.49
C ARG A 394 -30.00 14.77 5.22
N SER A 395 -30.78 15.11 4.21
CA SER A 395 -30.32 15.54 2.90
C SER A 395 -29.61 16.89 2.98
N HIS A 396 -28.38 16.89 3.50
CA HIS A 396 -27.36 17.90 3.20
C HIS A 396 -26.81 17.75 1.77
N ALA A 397 -27.67 17.29 0.84
CA ALA A 397 -27.73 17.84 -0.50
C ALA A 397 -28.20 19.30 -0.41
N THR A 398 -27.37 20.16 0.18
CA THR A 398 -27.33 21.57 -0.20
C THR A 398 -27.07 21.55 -1.69
N ALA A 399 -28.08 21.88 -2.50
CA ALA A 399 -27.90 21.93 -3.95
C ALA A 399 -26.69 22.84 -4.23
N PRO A 400 -25.77 22.47 -5.14
CA PRO A 400 -24.71 23.38 -5.53
C PRO A 400 -25.36 24.68 -6.01
N PRO A 401 -24.87 25.86 -5.59
CA PRO A 401 -25.41 27.11 -6.08
C PRO A 401 -25.33 27.12 -7.61
N PRO A 402 -26.37 27.64 -8.32
CA PRO A 402 -26.43 27.54 -9.77
C PRO A 402 -25.17 28.14 -10.38
N MET A 403 -24.40 27.32 -11.11
CA MET A 403 -23.09 27.73 -11.64
C MET A 403 -23.23 28.74 -12.78
N THR A 404 -23.34 30.01 -12.42
CA THR A 404 -23.08 31.14 -13.32
C THR A 404 -21.58 31.48 -13.32
N SER A 405 -21.04 31.80 -14.50
CA SER A 405 -19.62 32.11 -14.77
C SER A 405 -18.62 30.95 -14.54
N LEU A 406 -18.31 30.22 -15.62
CA LEU A 406 -17.32 29.14 -15.68
C LEU A 406 -15.88 29.69 -15.86
N GLY A 407 -15.52 30.73 -15.09
CA GLY A 407 -14.31 31.54 -15.32
C GLY A 407 -13.10 31.17 -14.44
N ALA A 408 -13.26 31.23 -13.11
CA ALA A 408 -12.13 31.30 -12.18
C ALA A 408 -11.36 29.96 -11.97
N ALA A 409 -11.93 28.82 -12.36
CA ALA A 409 -11.36 27.50 -12.04
C ALA A 409 -10.16 27.10 -12.92
N LEU A 410 -9.93 27.77 -14.06
CA LEU A 410 -8.85 27.44 -15.00
C LEU A 410 -7.52 28.12 -14.64
N GLU A 411 -7.53 29.34 -14.10
CA GLU A 411 -6.30 30.08 -13.81
C GLU A 411 -5.45 29.41 -12.72
N TYR A 412 -6.06 28.91 -11.64
CA TYR A 412 -5.32 28.29 -10.53
C TYR A 412 -4.56 27.02 -10.95
N ARG A 413 -5.07 26.29 -11.96
CA ARG A 413 -4.41 25.07 -12.46
C ARG A 413 -3.22 25.35 -13.39
N SER A 414 -3.13 26.56 -13.95
CA SER A 414 -2.01 26.97 -14.80
C SER A 414 -0.72 27.28 -14.01
N GLN A 415 -0.86 27.74 -12.76
CA GLN A 415 0.27 28.26 -11.97
C GLN A 415 1.11 27.18 -11.27
N GLN A 416 0.64 25.93 -11.21
CA GLN A 416 1.38 24.81 -10.59
C GLN A 416 2.15 23.93 -11.59
N ALA A 417 1.97 24.13 -12.90
CA ALA A 417 2.61 23.31 -13.93
C ALA A 417 4.00 23.82 -14.39
N SER A 418 4.53 24.90 -13.78
CA SER A 418 5.62 25.72 -14.33
C SER A 418 6.94 25.68 -13.52
N THR A 419 7.21 24.62 -12.75
CA THR A 419 8.41 24.51 -11.88
C THR A 419 9.24 23.22 -12.06
N SER A 420 9.42 22.75 -13.30
CA SER A 420 10.28 21.60 -13.64
C SER A 420 11.24 21.88 -14.82
N ARG A 421 12.09 22.91 -14.68
CA ARG A 421 13.04 23.34 -15.72
C ARG A 421 14.35 22.55 -15.69
N ALA A 422 14.49 21.55 -16.57
CA ALA A 422 15.77 20.91 -16.85
C ALA A 422 16.76 21.88 -17.55
N PRO A 423 18.09 21.70 -17.40
CA PRO A 423 19.08 22.58 -18.02
C PRO A 423 19.16 22.37 -19.55
N ALA A 424 19.40 23.45 -20.29
CA ALA A 424 19.48 23.45 -21.74
C ALA A 424 20.93 23.36 -22.25
N ALA A 425 21.15 22.58 -23.30
CA ALA A 425 22.36 22.64 -24.12
C ALA A 425 22.31 23.85 -25.08
N GLN A 426 23.47 24.36 -25.50
CA GLN A 426 23.57 25.60 -26.28
C GLN A 426 23.37 25.39 -27.80
N ALA A 427 23.15 26.51 -28.50
CA ALA A 427 22.60 26.55 -29.86
C ALA A 427 23.64 26.45 -30.99
N SER A 428 23.15 26.13 -32.19
CA SER A 428 23.66 26.73 -33.44
C SER A 428 22.59 26.72 -34.55
N THR A 429 22.54 27.81 -35.32
CA THR A 429 21.70 28.10 -36.51
C THR A 429 22.44 29.18 -37.33
N PRO A 430 21.99 29.69 -38.51
CA PRO A 430 20.92 29.25 -39.42
C PRO A 430 21.33 29.17 -40.93
N SER A 431 20.49 28.53 -41.77
CA SER A 431 20.23 28.94 -43.18
C SER A 431 18.98 28.21 -43.68
N ARG A 432 17.87 28.90 -44.02
CA ARG A 432 17.57 29.70 -45.23
C ARG A 432 17.09 28.82 -46.41
N ALA A 433 15.79 28.91 -46.72
CA ALA A 433 15.15 28.31 -47.89
C ALA A 433 15.30 29.19 -49.16
N PRO A 434 14.89 28.71 -50.36
CA PRO A 434 13.49 28.86 -50.77
C PRO A 434 12.88 27.60 -51.44
N ALA A 435 11.62 27.71 -51.89
CA ALA A 435 10.80 26.60 -52.40
C ALA A 435 10.70 26.54 -53.93
N ARG A 436 10.21 25.41 -54.48
CA ARG A 436 9.15 25.40 -55.52
C ARG A 436 8.50 24.03 -55.81
N ASP A 437 7.18 24.10 -55.98
CA ASP A 437 6.30 23.48 -57.00
C ASP A 437 6.20 21.96 -57.30
N THR A 438 4.93 21.54 -57.40
CA THR A 438 4.31 20.56 -58.33
C THR A 438 4.48 19.03 -58.18
N ALA A 439 3.37 18.43 -57.74
CA ALA A 439 2.50 17.53 -58.52
C ALA A 439 2.74 15.99 -58.62
N SER A 440 1.64 15.31 -58.29
CA SER A 440 1.02 14.16 -58.98
C SER A 440 1.63 12.75 -58.96
N GLN A 441 0.79 11.85 -58.42
CA GLN A 441 0.48 10.48 -58.88
C GLN A 441 1.50 9.35 -58.73
N GLY A 442 1.04 8.30 -58.04
CA GLY A 442 0.91 6.98 -58.67
C GLY A 442 2.09 6.03 -58.52
N ARG A 443 1.97 5.06 -57.60
CA ARG A 443 2.68 3.78 -57.75
C ARG A 443 1.84 2.60 -57.31
N GLN A 444 1.56 1.71 -58.27
CA GLN A 444 0.99 0.40 -58.05
C GLN A 444 2.07 -0.55 -57.50
N THR A 445 1.65 -1.62 -56.82
CA THR A 445 2.46 -2.83 -56.64
C THR A 445 2.43 -3.65 -57.95
N PRO A 446 3.42 -4.53 -58.20
CA PRO A 446 3.17 -5.93 -57.86
C PRO A 446 4.41 -6.72 -57.37
N ALA A 447 4.15 -8.00 -57.10
CA ALA A 447 4.95 -8.96 -56.36
C ALA A 447 6.14 -9.61 -57.10
N ALA A 448 7.05 -10.17 -56.29
CA ALA A 448 7.72 -11.49 -56.39
C ALA A 448 8.62 -11.86 -57.60
N GLY A 449 9.74 -12.53 -57.31
CA GLY A 449 10.38 -13.43 -58.29
C GLY A 449 11.82 -13.89 -58.03
N ARG A 450 11.99 -15.14 -57.55
CA ARG A 450 13.12 -16.08 -57.76
C ARG A 450 14.57 -15.72 -57.37
N ALA A 451 15.28 -16.76 -56.89
CA ALA A 451 16.74 -16.89 -56.94
C ALA A 451 17.13 -18.02 -57.92
N PRO A 452 18.42 -18.13 -58.32
CA PRO A 452 19.03 -19.38 -58.78
C PRO A 452 20.29 -19.78 -57.95
N THR A 453 21.05 -20.78 -58.43
CA THR A 453 21.85 -21.71 -57.58
C THR A 453 23.33 -21.88 -57.94
N GLY A 454 24.15 -22.22 -56.94
CA GLY A 454 25.43 -22.97 -57.06
C GLY A 454 26.72 -22.15 -57.28
N ARG A 455 27.93 -22.72 -57.16
CA ARG A 455 28.42 -23.92 -56.41
C ARG A 455 29.97 -23.97 -56.45
N ASP A 456 30.56 -24.77 -55.56
CA ASP A 456 31.88 -25.43 -55.65
C ASP A 456 33.22 -24.67 -55.40
N ALA A 457 34.26 -25.50 -55.17
CA ALA A 457 35.71 -25.25 -54.99
C ALA A 457 36.27 -24.68 -53.66
N ALA A 458 37.13 -25.49 -53.02
CA ALA A 458 38.18 -25.08 -52.08
C ALA A 458 39.55 -25.55 -52.65
N PRO A 459 40.71 -25.08 -52.13
CA PRO A 459 41.50 -25.99 -51.29
C PRO A 459 42.41 -25.34 -50.20
N GLN A 460 42.94 -26.22 -49.33
CA GLN A 460 44.28 -26.34 -48.69
C GLN A 460 45.33 -25.17 -48.71
N ALA A 461 46.32 -25.06 -47.79
CA ALA A 461 46.51 -25.57 -46.42
C ALA A 461 47.86 -25.08 -45.77
N THR A 462 47.83 -24.61 -44.51
CA THR A 462 48.92 -24.77 -43.48
C THR A 462 50.30 -24.07 -43.73
N PRO A 463 51.38 -24.27 -42.90
CA PRO A 463 51.51 -23.60 -41.59
C PRO A 463 52.92 -23.03 -41.20
N VAL A 464 52.96 -22.01 -40.33
CA VAL A 464 54.15 -21.49 -39.60
C VAL A 464 53.68 -20.80 -38.30
N ARG A 465 54.42 -20.65 -37.18
CA ARG A 465 55.28 -21.52 -36.32
C ARG A 465 55.41 -20.81 -34.94
N ALA A 466 55.86 -21.48 -33.86
CA ALA A 466 55.89 -20.91 -32.49
C ALA A 466 57.30 -20.83 -31.83
N SER A 467 57.49 -19.86 -30.92
CA SER A 467 58.63 -19.68 -29.99
C SER A 467 58.26 -18.70 -28.84
N THR A 468 58.05 -19.12 -27.58
CA THR A 468 59.02 -19.26 -26.46
C THR A 468 59.74 -17.97 -25.98
N GLY A 469 59.72 -17.63 -24.68
CA GLY A 469 60.81 -16.82 -24.08
C GLY A 469 60.57 -15.94 -22.82
N ARG A 470 60.63 -16.56 -21.63
CA ARG A 470 61.10 -16.07 -20.30
C ARG A 470 61.53 -14.60 -20.02
N ASN A 471 61.21 -14.17 -18.78
CA ASN A 471 62.01 -13.38 -17.79
C ASN A 471 62.27 -11.86 -18.01
N GLY A 472 62.21 -11.08 -16.92
CA GLY A 472 62.81 -9.73 -16.83
C GLY A 472 62.33 -8.82 -15.69
N ALA A 473 63.13 -8.67 -14.62
CA ALA A 473 63.05 -7.61 -13.59
C ALA A 473 64.41 -7.55 -12.83
N PRO A 474 64.77 -6.49 -12.08
CA PRO A 474 64.17 -5.16 -11.92
C PRO A 474 65.13 -4.05 -12.46
N PRO A 475 65.11 -2.81 -11.92
CA PRO A 475 66.15 -2.46 -10.93
C PRO A 475 65.60 -1.72 -9.68
N ALA A 476 66.49 -1.34 -8.74
CA ALA A 476 66.15 -0.82 -7.40
C ALA A 476 67.15 0.27 -6.91
N ALA A 477 67.05 0.65 -5.62
CA ALA A 477 67.86 1.65 -4.87
C ALA A 477 67.52 3.13 -5.15
N ALA A 478 67.62 4.09 -4.22
CA ALA A 478 67.80 4.10 -2.74
C ALA A 478 67.22 5.43 -2.18
N GLY A 479 66.97 5.63 -0.87
CA GLY A 479 67.13 4.74 0.29
C GLY A 479 66.59 5.35 1.61
N ARG A 480 66.93 4.65 2.71
CA ARG A 480 67.14 5.04 4.15
C ARG A 480 66.88 6.51 4.55
N ALA A 481 66.37 6.84 5.75
CA ALA A 481 66.45 6.23 7.09
C ALA A 481 65.11 6.42 7.87
N SER A 482 64.61 5.59 8.81
CA SER A 482 65.13 5.01 10.08
C SER A 482 65.37 6.07 11.18
N VAL A 483 64.95 5.94 12.45
CA VAL A 483 64.50 4.80 13.29
C VAL A 483 63.38 5.25 14.27
N GLY A 484 62.49 4.32 14.69
CA GLY A 484 61.63 4.51 15.88
C GLY A 484 60.93 3.21 16.29
N ARG A 485 61.35 2.61 17.42
CA ARG A 485 60.66 1.51 18.13
C ARG A 485 59.74 2.16 19.21
N ASP A 486 58.74 1.52 19.82
CA ASP A 486 58.70 0.18 20.43
C ASP A 486 57.39 -0.60 20.22
N ALA A 487 57.38 -1.85 20.66
CA ALA A 487 56.26 -2.78 20.56
C ALA A 487 55.89 -3.38 21.94
N ALA A 488 54.60 -3.66 22.13
CA ALA A 488 54.07 -4.43 23.26
C ALA A 488 52.99 -5.42 22.76
N PRO A 489 52.83 -6.62 23.38
CA PRO A 489 52.05 -7.72 22.82
C PRO A 489 50.56 -7.70 23.20
N PRO A 490 49.70 -8.40 22.45
CA PRO A 490 48.29 -8.60 22.82
C PRO A 490 48.14 -9.63 23.95
N PRO A 491 47.21 -9.43 24.91
CA PRO A 491 46.96 -10.39 25.97
C PRO A 491 46.13 -11.60 25.50
N GLN A 492 46.54 -12.80 25.89
CA GLN A 492 45.66 -13.97 25.92
C GLN A 492 44.91 -14.01 27.27
N GLY A 493 43.64 -14.41 27.25
CA GLY A 493 42.83 -14.58 28.46
C GLY A 493 41.62 -15.47 28.18
N SER A 494 41.60 -16.65 28.77
CA SER A 494 40.59 -17.69 28.51
C SER A 494 39.58 -17.83 29.65
N THR A 495 38.31 -18.06 29.32
CA THR A 495 37.37 -18.72 30.24
C THR A 495 36.31 -19.55 29.51
N THR A 496 35.89 -20.61 30.20
CA THR A 496 34.71 -21.47 30.03
C THR A 496 33.43 -20.72 29.59
N ALA A 497 32.43 -21.32 28.92
CA ALA A 497 31.77 -22.61 29.19
C ALA A 497 31.04 -23.19 27.93
N PRO A 498 30.37 -24.37 27.98
CA PRO A 498 30.09 -25.20 26.80
C PRO A 498 28.72 -25.02 26.11
N ARG A 499 28.61 -25.58 24.88
CA ARG A 499 27.36 -25.79 24.14
C ARG A 499 26.40 -26.75 24.87
N PRO A 500 25.07 -26.55 24.84
CA PRO A 500 24.11 -27.61 25.16
C PRO A 500 24.07 -28.65 24.03
N ARG A 501 24.14 -29.94 24.38
CA ARG A 501 23.72 -31.04 23.51
C ARG A 501 22.19 -31.17 23.55
N ALA A 502 21.59 -31.63 22.46
CA ALA A 502 20.22 -32.14 22.50
C ALA A 502 20.18 -33.41 23.37
N ALA A 503 19.21 -33.48 24.29
CA ALA A 503 18.92 -34.68 25.06
C ALA A 503 17.81 -35.48 24.36
N ALA A 504 18.08 -36.76 24.09
CA ALA A 504 17.02 -37.71 23.78
C ALA A 504 16.21 -38.01 25.06
N ARG A 505 14.97 -38.45 24.88
CA ARG A 505 14.21 -39.16 25.91
C ARG A 505 13.57 -40.39 25.30
N ASP A 506 14.03 -41.55 25.76
CA ASP A 506 13.33 -42.81 25.54
C ASP A 506 12.00 -42.83 26.31
N GLY A 507 11.02 -43.55 25.77
CA GLY A 507 9.62 -43.51 26.23
C GLY A 507 8.83 -44.74 25.78
N ALA A 508 9.29 -45.91 26.22
CA ALA A 508 8.73 -47.26 26.12
C ALA A 508 7.40 -47.44 25.34
N ALA A 509 7.45 -48.25 24.27
CA ALA A 509 6.28 -48.92 23.70
C ALA A 509 6.22 -50.39 24.17
N PRO A 510 5.04 -50.94 24.52
CA PRO A 510 4.87 -52.37 24.78
C PRO A 510 4.81 -53.18 23.47
N GLN A 511 5.27 -54.42 23.50
CA GLN A 511 5.26 -55.33 22.34
C GLN A 511 4.08 -56.30 22.35
N SER A 512 3.50 -56.52 21.17
CA SER A 512 2.99 -57.81 20.69
C SER A 512 3.21 -57.81 19.16
N GLN A 513 3.87 -58.79 18.53
CA GLN A 513 3.44 -60.17 18.31
C GLN A 513 2.01 -60.22 17.74
N GLY A 514 1.76 -60.66 16.51
CA GLY A 514 2.63 -61.13 15.43
C GLY A 514 1.76 -61.77 14.32
N GLY A 515 2.29 -62.00 13.11
CA GLY A 515 1.51 -62.65 12.05
C GLY A 515 2.16 -62.57 10.68
N ALA A 516 2.37 -63.72 10.04
CA ALA A 516 3.05 -63.83 8.75
C ALA A 516 2.07 -63.81 7.55
N GLY A 517 2.62 -63.50 6.37
CA GLY A 517 2.15 -64.12 5.13
C GLY A 517 1.55 -63.18 4.07
N PRO A 518 1.95 -63.29 2.79
CA PRO A 518 1.45 -62.45 1.70
C PRO A 518 0.41 -63.17 0.81
N ARG A 519 -0.46 -62.38 0.15
CA ARG A 519 -1.04 -62.70 -1.18
C ARG A 519 -1.69 -61.48 -1.85
N SER A 520 -1.36 -61.28 -3.12
CA SER A 520 -2.22 -60.66 -4.13
C SER A 520 -2.84 -61.80 -4.98
N PRO A 521 -3.62 -61.60 -6.08
CA PRO A 521 -4.10 -60.35 -6.71
C PRO A 521 -5.63 -60.42 -7.08
N THR A 522 -6.07 -59.62 -8.07
CA THR A 522 -7.35 -59.71 -8.84
C THR A 522 -8.65 -59.28 -8.10
N SER A 523 -9.77 -58.92 -8.77
CA SER A 523 -10.03 -58.27 -10.08
C SER A 523 -11.52 -57.85 -10.20
N ARG A 524 -11.87 -57.07 -11.25
CA ARG A 524 -13.24 -56.62 -11.67
C ARG A 524 -13.98 -55.70 -10.66
N ALA A 525 -14.85 -54.75 -11.02
CA ALA A 525 -15.61 -54.38 -12.24
C ALA A 525 -17.04 -54.95 -12.40
N SER A 526 -18.01 -54.24 -11.82
CA SER A 526 -19.45 -54.19 -12.17
C SER A 526 -20.08 -52.99 -11.43
N THR A 527 -20.60 -51.94 -12.08
CA THR A 527 -21.95 -51.81 -12.66
C THR A 527 -23.08 -52.26 -11.72
N GLY A 528 -23.90 -51.30 -11.25
CA GLY A 528 -25.10 -51.60 -10.46
C GLY A 528 -25.82 -50.35 -9.95
N ALA A 529 -26.91 -49.96 -10.60
CA ALA A 529 -27.93 -49.07 -10.06
C ALA A 529 -29.27 -49.84 -10.02
N PRO A 530 -30.05 -49.68 -8.95
CA PRO A 530 -31.48 -49.36 -9.06
C PRO A 530 -31.73 -47.96 -8.47
N GLN A 531 -32.49 -47.09 -9.12
CA GLN A 531 -33.97 -47.05 -9.18
C GLN A 531 -34.66 -46.82 -7.82
N ALA A 532 -35.67 -45.94 -7.85
CA ALA A 532 -36.47 -45.55 -6.71
C ALA A 532 -37.87 -46.20 -6.75
N SER A 533 -38.51 -46.29 -5.59
CA SER A 533 -39.92 -46.61 -5.44
C SER A 533 -40.50 -45.85 -4.24
N ALA A 534 -41.65 -45.21 -4.42
CA ALA A 534 -42.35 -44.46 -3.38
C ALA A 534 -43.62 -45.19 -2.92
N ALA A 535 -44.04 -45.01 -1.66
CA ALA A 535 -45.43 -45.23 -1.22
C ALA A 535 -45.75 -44.60 0.16
N THR A 536 -46.52 -43.50 0.13
CA THR A 536 -47.77 -43.28 0.90
C THR A 536 -47.78 -43.17 2.45
N ALA A 537 -48.72 -42.36 2.95
CA ALA A 537 -49.04 -42.10 4.37
C ALA A 537 -49.79 -43.30 5.04
N THR A 538 -50.01 -43.38 6.36
CA THR A 538 -50.78 -42.50 7.27
C THR A 538 -50.41 -42.75 8.77
N SER A 539 -50.79 -41.99 9.81
CA SER A 539 -51.33 -40.62 10.00
C SER A 539 -51.32 -40.28 11.51
N GLY A 540 -51.42 -39.00 11.93
CA GLY A 540 -51.59 -38.63 13.34
C GLY A 540 -51.97 -37.16 13.57
N SER A 541 -52.90 -36.89 14.50
CA SER A 541 -53.52 -35.57 14.74
C SER A 541 -53.18 -34.98 16.11
N ALA A 542 -52.96 -33.66 16.20
CA ALA A 542 -53.30 -32.84 17.36
C ALA A 542 -53.28 -31.34 17.02
N SER A 543 -54.08 -30.53 17.73
CA SER A 543 -54.19 -29.09 17.56
C SER A 543 -54.18 -28.34 18.90
N THR A 544 -53.31 -27.33 19.04
CA THR A 544 -53.39 -26.24 20.05
C THR A 544 -52.36 -25.16 19.68
N SER A 545 -52.77 -23.95 19.30
CA SER A 545 -53.24 -22.81 20.14
C SER A 545 -52.10 -21.94 20.69
N THR A 546 -52.08 -20.66 20.29
CA THR A 546 -51.11 -19.63 20.69
C THR A 546 -51.23 -19.21 22.16
N SER A 547 -50.11 -18.89 22.81
CA SER A 547 -50.08 -18.01 23.98
C SER A 547 -48.75 -17.24 24.12
N THR A 548 -48.82 -16.04 24.70
CA THR A 548 -47.70 -15.09 24.84
C THR A 548 -47.08 -15.18 26.23
N PRO A 549 -45.74 -15.18 26.39
CA PRO A 549 -45.12 -15.10 27.72
C PRO A 549 -45.24 -13.70 28.33
N ARG A 550 -45.51 -13.65 29.64
CA ARG A 550 -45.68 -12.42 30.44
C ARG A 550 -44.56 -12.31 31.48
N ALA A 551 -44.21 -11.09 31.89
CA ALA A 551 -43.08 -10.84 32.79
C ALA A 551 -43.29 -11.38 34.23
N PRO A 552 -42.22 -11.81 34.94
CA PRO A 552 -42.25 -12.14 36.36
C PRO A 552 -42.02 -10.90 37.25
N ALA A 553 -42.52 -10.92 38.49
CA ALA A 553 -42.33 -9.83 39.46
C ALA A 553 -41.95 -10.35 40.86
N ARG A 554 -40.98 -9.66 41.48
CA ARG A 554 -40.60 -9.58 42.91
C ARG A 554 -41.07 -10.64 43.93
N ALA A 555 -40.10 -11.23 44.64
CA ALA A 555 -40.21 -11.56 46.06
C ALA A 555 -39.50 -10.49 46.93
N ARG A 556 -39.69 -10.48 48.26
CA ARG A 556 -39.33 -9.32 49.14
C ARG A 556 -39.08 -9.68 50.62
N THR A 557 -37.84 -9.54 51.10
CA THR A 557 -37.40 -9.44 52.52
C THR A 557 -36.01 -8.77 52.56
N GLY A 558 -35.57 -8.01 53.58
CA GLY A 558 -36.26 -7.40 54.73
C GLY A 558 -35.27 -6.86 55.78
N THR A 559 -35.50 -5.63 56.33
CA THR A 559 -34.78 -4.98 57.48
C THR A 559 -33.25 -4.73 57.31
N THR A 560 -32.57 -3.69 57.84
CA THR A 560 -32.85 -2.54 58.76
C THR A 560 -31.86 -1.39 58.35
N ARG A 561 -31.74 -0.16 58.90
CA ARG A 561 -32.30 0.66 60.01
C ARG A 561 -32.18 2.16 59.61
N LEU A 562 -32.56 3.11 60.48
CA LEU A 562 -32.24 4.55 60.39
C LEU A 562 -31.21 4.97 61.47
N VAL A 563 -30.45 6.05 61.19
CA VAL A 563 -30.17 7.20 62.11
C VAL A 563 -30.13 8.48 61.23
N GLU A 564 -30.11 9.68 61.82
CA GLU A 564 -30.65 10.92 61.24
C GLU A 564 -29.62 12.06 60.92
N ARG A 565 -30.09 12.99 60.07
CA ARG A 565 -29.98 14.49 60.04
C ARG A 565 -29.24 15.26 61.18
N PRO A 566 -29.01 16.61 61.06
CA PRO A 566 -29.17 17.55 59.93
C PRO A 566 -27.95 18.49 59.71
N ALA A 567 -28.14 19.64 59.03
CA ALA A 567 -27.16 20.71 58.86
C ALA A 567 -27.53 22.01 59.63
N ALA A 568 -26.55 22.88 59.89
CA ALA A 568 -26.73 24.29 60.31
C ALA A 568 -25.48 25.15 59.98
N SER A 569 -25.61 26.47 60.09
CA SER A 569 -24.57 27.51 59.87
C SER A 569 -23.91 27.93 61.22
N SER A 570 -23.07 28.97 61.42
CA SER A 570 -22.69 30.20 60.66
C SER A 570 -21.52 30.94 61.35
N SER A 571 -20.76 31.77 60.58
CA SER A 571 -20.04 33.00 61.06
C SER A 571 -18.77 32.81 61.96
N SER A 572 -17.85 33.77 62.18
CA SER A 572 -17.66 35.14 61.66
C SER A 572 -16.23 35.71 61.90
N SER A 573 -15.97 36.96 61.46
CA SER A 573 -14.90 37.91 61.89
C SER A 573 -13.47 37.80 61.28
N ARG A 574 -12.66 38.87 61.14
CA ARG A 574 -12.91 40.30 60.72
C ARG A 574 -11.58 41.07 60.53
N THR A 575 -11.38 41.73 59.37
CA THR A 575 -10.66 43.01 59.08
C THR A 575 -10.67 43.19 57.55
N ALA A 576 -11.09 44.29 56.89
CA ALA A 576 -10.93 45.74 57.09
C ALA A 576 -9.52 46.28 56.72
N ALA A 577 -9.34 47.34 55.93
CA ALA A 577 -10.27 48.13 55.09
C ALA A 577 -9.48 49.09 54.14
N ALA A 578 -10.21 49.99 53.45
CA ALA A 578 -9.78 51.20 52.72
C ALA A 578 -9.49 51.06 51.21
N ALA A 579 -9.77 52.16 50.50
CA ALA A 579 -9.72 52.30 49.04
C ALA A 579 -9.07 53.63 48.64
N GLY A 580 -8.63 53.76 47.39
CA GLY A 580 -8.16 55.02 46.81
C GLY A 580 -8.67 55.18 45.38
N ALA A 581 -9.43 56.26 45.13
CA ALA A 581 -10.00 56.56 43.80
C ALA A 581 -10.07 58.07 43.55
N SER A 582 -9.45 58.53 42.46
CA SER A 582 -9.64 59.83 41.77
C SER A 582 -8.75 59.79 40.50
N ASN A 583 -9.29 59.90 39.29
CA ASN A 583 -9.70 61.12 38.56
C ASN A 583 -8.50 61.95 38.03
N GLY A 584 -8.42 62.12 36.70
CA GLY A 584 -7.24 62.73 36.05
C GLY A 584 -7.35 63.29 34.61
N GLY A 585 -8.54 63.38 33.99
CA GLY A 585 -8.87 64.34 32.91
C GLY A 585 -8.24 64.24 31.49
N ALA A 586 -9.08 64.53 30.48
CA ALA A 586 -8.84 65.08 29.11
C ALA A 586 -7.49 64.81 28.37
N ALA A 587 -7.40 64.21 27.17
CA ALA A 587 -8.12 64.40 25.88
C ALA A 587 -7.67 65.60 25.01
N ALA A 588 -7.06 65.35 23.83
CA ALA A 588 -7.19 66.17 22.60
C ALA A 588 -6.58 65.53 21.33
N SER A 589 -7.32 65.64 20.22
CA SER A 589 -6.93 65.69 18.79
C SER A 589 -5.52 65.26 18.29
N GLY A 590 -5.48 64.16 17.50
CA GLY A 590 -5.46 64.27 16.02
C GLY A 590 -4.12 64.34 15.23
N ARG A 591 -4.30 64.34 13.89
CA ARG A 591 -3.34 64.50 12.76
C ARG A 591 -2.40 63.35 12.39
N THR A 592 -2.75 62.76 11.24
CA THR A 592 -1.87 62.15 10.23
C THR A 592 -0.64 63.02 9.89
N PRO A 593 0.48 62.40 9.49
CA PRO A 593 1.42 63.00 8.55
C PRO A 593 1.44 62.26 7.21
N ALA A 594 1.35 63.01 6.11
CA ALA A 594 1.73 62.54 4.78
C ALA A 594 2.92 63.37 4.27
N ARG A 595 3.99 62.71 3.84
CA ARG A 595 5.07 63.24 2.98
C ARG A 595 5.45 62.10 2.02
N ARG A 596 5.24 62.19 0.70
CA ARG A 596 5.59 63.19 -0.35
C ARG A 596 7.00 62.92 -0.91
N ARG A 597 7.04 62.71 -2.25
CA ARG A 597 8.22 62.35 -3.07
C ARG A 597 9.26 63.47 -3.16
N GLN A 598 10.53 63.08 -3.30
CA GLN A 598 11.55 63.54 -4.28
C GLN A 598 12.87 62.76 -3.99
N GLY A 599 13.79 62.50 -4.92
CA GLY A 599 13.86 62.88 -6.36
C GLY A 599 14.48 61.77 -7.24
N GLU A 600 15.19 62.17 -8.30
CA GLU A 600 15.60 61.32 -9.46
C GLU A 600 17.13 61.09 -9.59
N GLY A 601 17.54 60.27 -10.57
CA GLY A 601 18.94 59.92 -10.94
C GLY A 601 19.19 58.40 -10.85
N SER A 602 19.60 57.63 -11.87
CA SER A 602 20.72 57.75 -12.85
C SER A 602 22.12 57.61 -12.19
N GLU A 603 23.08 56.83 -12.71
CA GLU A 603 23.16 56.12 -13.99
C GLU A 603 24.07 54.85 -13.93
N ASN A 604 24.34 54.21 -15.07
CA ASN A 604 25.05 52.92 -15.24
C ASN A 604 26.60 53.05 -15.18
N PRO A 605 27.38 51.93 -15.16
CA PRO A 605 27.74 51.22 -16.41
C PRO A 605 27.04 49.87 -16.63
#